data_AF-A0A344TCA7-F1
#
_entry.id   AF-A0A344TCA7-F1
#
_cell.length_a   1.000
_cell.length_b   1.000
_cell.length_c   1.000
_cell.angle_alpha   90.00
_cell.angle_beta   90.00
_cell.angle_gamma   90.00
#
_symmetry.space_group_name_H-M   'P 1'
#
loop_
_entity.id
_entity.type
_entity.pdbx_description
1 polymer ?
#
loop_
_entity_poly.entity_id
_entity_poly.type
_entity_poly.pdbx_seq_one_letter_code
_entity_poly.pdbx_strand_id
1 'polypeptide(L)'
;MKKIKLNTLTLDLWDSMSMPAVADNWFNYYLINQSGTGSTIEDVRRHYSGAILRLRSDDLAGAVIELENADYTLQNMAMNFNPLHCAWACLIATIDSEPLKSYDHDYLMEIVERCSADGLTAAILNESLEDVKKNSNQSSSTSFLSTESEWIDNPSPEWNEDVNTLLRRVNVSLTPKTKKRRPKKGRRS
;
A
#
# COMPACT_ATOMS: atom_id res chain seq x y z
N MET A 1 -0.82 27.00 0.09
CA MET A 1 -0.27 26.38 1.31
C MET A 1 -1.25 26.59 2.47
N LYS A 2 -1.49 25.57 3.30
CA LYS A 2 -2.39 25.60 4.48
C LYS A 2 -1.54 25.53 5.75
N LYS A 3 -1.73 26.46 6.69
CA LYS A 3 -1.06 26.42 7.99
C LYS A 3 -1.92 25.65 9.00
N ILE A 4 -1.32 24.68 9.67
CA ILE A 4 -1.94 23.91 10.75
C ILE A 4 -1.12 24.15 12.02
N LYS A 5 -1.80 24.57 13.09
CA LYS A 5 -1.20 24.68 14.41
C LYS A 5 -1.68 23.52 15.26
N LEU A 6 -0.73 22.72 15.74
CA LEU A 6 -0.96 21.69 16.74
C LEU A 6 -0.83 22.32 18.14
N ASN A 7 -0.39 21.58 19.16
CA ASN A 7 -0.19 22.15 20.49
C ASN A 7 1.00 23.12 20.50
N THR A 8 2.17 22.63 20.06
CA THR A 8 3.41 23.41 20.02
C THR A 8 3.95 23.57 18.60
N LEU A 9 3.74 22.58 17.74
CA LEU A 9 4.23 22.56 16.37
C LEU A 9 3.37 23.44 15.46
N THR A 10 4.04 24.14 14.55
CA THR A 10 3.40 24.83 13.43
C THR A 10 3.80 24.16 12.13
N LEU A 11 2.82 23.64 11.40
CA LEU A 11 3.02 22.96 10.13
C LEU A 11 2.54 23.86 8.99
N ASP A 12 3.34 23.99 7.94
CA ASP A 12 2.86 24.50 6.65
C ASP A 12 2.71 23.32 5.70
N LEU A 13 1.51 23.12 5.16
CA LEU A 13 1.19 22.06 4.22
C LEU A 13 1.12 22.63 2.79
N TRP A 14 1.64 21.86 1.84
CA TRP A 14 1.45 22.10 0.43
C TRP A 14 -0.05 22.08 0.08
N ASP A 15 -0.44 22.91 -0.88
CA ASP A 15 -1.68 22.66 -1.62
C ASP A 15 -1.37 21.87 -2.90
N SER A 16 -2.38 21.35 -3.57
CA SER A 16 -2.20 20.51 -4.76
C SER A 16 -1.54 21.24 -5.94
N MET A 17 -1.52 22.58 -5.95
CA MET A 17 -0.99 23.38 -7.07
C MET A 17 0.44 23.86 -6.82
N SER A 18 0.88 23.89 -5.56
CA SER A 18 2.19 24.38 -5.13
C SER A 18 3.14 23.27 -4.69
N MET A 19 2.67 22.02 -4.63
CA MET A 19 3.48 20.89 -4.21
C MET A 19 4.63 20.63 -5.20
N PRO A 20 5.89 20.53 -4.73
CA PRO A 20 7.01 20.13 -5.58
C PRO A 20 6.82 18.72 -6.12
N ALA A 21 7.27 18.46 -7.35
CA ALA A 21 7.11 17.17 -8.03
C ALA A 21 7.65 15.97 -7.22
N VAL A 22 8.74 16.16 -6.46
CA VAL A 22 9.29 15.09 -5.59
C VAL A 22 8.30 14.73 -4.48
N ALA A 23 7.69 15.72 -3.83
CA ALA A 23 6.70 15.49 -2.78
C ALA A 23 5.43 14.85 -3.35
N ASP A 24 4.99 15.30 -4.53
CA ASP A 24 3.80 14.76 -5.22
C ASP A 24 4.00 13.29 -5.63
N ASN A 25 5.18 12.93 -6.14
CA ASN A 25 5.49 11.53 -6.48
C ASN A 25 5.44 10.62 -5.25
N TRP A 26 6.02 11.03 -4.13
CA TRP A 26 5.98 10.27 -2.88
C TRP A 26 4.57 10.21 -2.29
N PHE A 27 3.83 11.32 -2.32
CA PHE A 27 2.43 11.38 -1.93
C PHE A 27 1.59 10.35 -2.70
N ASN A 28 1.71 10.35 -4.03
CA ASN A 28 0.97 9.43 -4.90
C ASN A 28 1.42 7.97 -4.69
N TYR A 29 2.71 7.72 -4.50
CA TYR A 29 3.23 6.39 -4.15
C TYR A 29 2.55 5.81 -2.90
N TYR A 30 2.50 6.58 -1.81
CA TYR A 30 1.87 6.13 -0.58
C TYR A 30 0.34 6.01 -0.69
N LEU A 31 -0.32 6.85 -1.50
CA LEU A 31 -1.75 6.70 -1.80
C LEU A 31 -2.05 5.41 -2.58
N ILE A 32 -1.23 5.07 -3.56
CA ILE A 32 -1.36 3.82 -4.33
C ILE A 32 -1.20 2.63 -3.37
N ASN A 33 -0.18 2.65 -2.52
CA ASN A 33 0.03 1.61 -1.50
C ASN A 33 -1.18 1.49 -0.56
N GLN A 34 -1.71 2.61 -0.05
CA GLN A 34 -2.91 2.58 0.79
C GLN A 34 -4.11 1.96 0.06
N SER A 35 -4.30 2.29 -1.22
CA SER A 35 -5.42 1.76 -2.00
C SER A 35 -5.29 0.25 -2.27
N GLY A 36 -4.06 -0.20 -2.54
CA GLY A 36 -3.74 -1.58 -2.90
C GLY A 36 -3.72 -2.54 -1.72
N THR A 37 -3.02 -2.20 -0.63
CA THR A 37 -2.81 -3.09 0.52
C THR A 37 -3.52 -2.61 1.78
N GLY A 38 -3.55 -1.29 2.02
CA GLY A 38 -4.13 -0.75 3.26
C GLY A 38 -3.30 -1.10 4.51
N SER A 39 -3.90 -0.90 5.68
CA SER A 39 -3.16 -0.97 6.96
C SER A 39 -4.02 -1.36 8.16
N THR A 40 -5.28 -1.76 7.94
CA THR A 40 -6.24 -2.08 9.00
C THR A 40 -6.76 -3.51 8.91
N ILE A 41 -7.36 -4.00 10.00
CA ILE A 41 -7.99 -5.32 10.00
C ILE A 41 -9.22 -5.37 9.06
N GLU A 42 -9.87 -4.22 8.85
CA GLU A 42 -10.94 -4.06 7.87
C GLU A 42 -10.41 -4.24 6.44
N ASP A 43 -9.22 -3.73 6.13
CA ASP A 43 -8.56 -3.92 4.83
C ASP A 43 -8.21 -5.40 4.61
N VAL A 44 -7.68 -6.10 5.61
CA VAL A 44 -7.44 -7.56 5.56
C VAL A 44 -8.75 -8.31 5.22
N ARG A 45 -9.84 -7.98 5.91
CA ARG A 45 -11.16 -8.60 5.67
C ARG A 45 -11.69 -8.29 4.27
N ARG A 46 -11.46 -7.07 3.76
CA ARG A 46 -11.81 -6.68 2.39
C ARG A 46 -11.06 -7.54 1.38
N HIS A 47 -9.76 -7.74 1.56
CA HIS A 47 -8.94 -8.57 0.68
C HIS A 47 -9.36 -10.04 0.70
N TYR A 48 -9.60 -10.63 1.88
CA TYR A 48 -10.14 -12.01 1.95
C TYR A 48 -11.51 -12.15 1.28
N SER A 49 -12.39 -11.17 1.47
CA SER A 49 -13.71 -11.16 0.80
C SER A 49 -13.56 -11.05 -0.73
N GLY A 50 -12.63 -10.22 -1.19
CA GLY A 50 -12.27 -10.08 -2.61
C GLY A 50 -11.72 -11.37 -3.21
N ALA A 51 -10.83 -12.07 -2.49
CA ALA A 51 -10.30 -13.36 -2.91
C ALA A 51 -11.42 -14.42 -3.07
N ILE A 52 -12.33 -14.51 -2.09
CA ILE A 52 -13.47 -15.43 -2.14
C ILE A 52 -14.37 -15.15 -3.36
N LEU A 53 -14.64 -13.87 -3.66
CA LEU A 53 -15.47 -13.48 -4.81
C LEU A 53 -14.82 -13.87 -6.13
N ARG A 54 -13.50 -13.67 -6.25
CA ARG A 54 -12.74 -14.03 -7.46
C ARG A 54 -12.65 -15.53 -7.67
N LEU A 55 -12.43 -16.30 -6.60
CA LEU A 55 -12.52 -17.77 -6.64
C LEU A 55 -13.89 -18.28 -7.10
N ARG A 56 -14.98 -17.61 -6.71
CA ARG A 56 -16.33 -17.96 -7.19
C ARG A 56 -16.56 -17.63 -8.66
N SER A 57 -15.74 -16.76 -9.22
CA SER A 57 -15.82 -16.31 -10.61
C SER A 57 -14.76 -16.97 -11.51
N ASP A 58 -14.10 -18.04 -11.01
CA ASP A 58 -12.98 -18.73 -11.66
C ASP A 58 -11.77 -17.82 -12.00
N ASP A 59 -11.66 -16.65 -11.37
CA ASP A 59 -10.51 -15.74 -11.47
C ASP A 59 -9.44 -16.11 -10.42
N LEU A 60 -8.70 -17.18 -10.70
CA LEU A 60 -7.65 -17.65 -9.79
C LEU A 60 -6.52 -16.63 -9.64
N ALA A 61 -6.12 -15.96 -10.72
CA ALA A 61 -5.01 -15.02 -10.70
C ALA A 61 -5.34 -13.81 -9.80
N GLY A 62 -6.52 -13.21 -9.97
CA GLY A 62 -6.94 -12.13 -9.10
C GLY A 62 -7.18 -12.59 -7.65
N ALA A 63 -7.61 -13.83 -7.43
CA ALA A 63 -7.73 -14.36 -6.07
C ALA A 63 -6.37 -14.47 -5.36
N VAL A 64 -5.32 -14.90 -6.07
CA VAL A 64 -3.95 -14.93 -5.52
C VAL A 64 -3.48 -13.52 -5.16
N ILE A 65 -3.68 -12.54 -6.05
CA ILE A 65 -3.32 -11.14 -5.79
C ILE A 65 -4.01 -10.60 -4.53
N GLU A 66 -5.30 -10.88 -4.34
CA GLU A 66 -6.00 -10.45 -3.12
C GLU A 66 -5.45 -11.11 -1.85
N LEU A 67 -5.02 -12.36 -1.92
CA LEU A 67 -4.40 -13.03 -0.76
C LEU A 67 -3.01 -12.47 -0.45
N GLU A 68 -2.22 -12.16 -1.48
CA GLU A 68 -0.93 -11.47 -1.33
C GLU A 68 -1.12 -10.07 -0.73
N ASN A 69 -2.10 -9.31 -1.22
CA ASN A 69 -2.44 -8.01 -0.66
C ASN A 69 -2.85 -8.12 0.81
N ALA A 70 -3.63 -9.14 1.20
CA ALA A 70 -3.96 -9.38 2.60
C ALA A 70 -2.72 -9.65 3.48
N ASP A 71 -1.73 -10.40 2.95
CA ASP A 71 -0.47 -10.64 3.65
C ASP A 71 0.33 -9.34 3.81
N TYR A 72 0.43 -8.52 2.76
CA TYR A 72 1.04 -7.19 2.87
C TYR A 72 0.32 -6.29 3.86
N THR A 73 -1.03 -6.30 3.92
CA THR A 73 -1.78 -5.56 4.95
C THR A 73 -1.39 -6.01 6.36
N LEU A 74 -1.27 -7.32 6.58
CA LEU A 74 -0.88 -7.89 7.88
C LEU A 74 0.56 -7.48 8.25
N GLN A 75 1.48 -7.47 7.28
CA GLN A 75 2.85 -6.98 7.49
C GLN A 75 2.85 -5.49 7.86
N ASN A 76 2.09 -4.66 7.14
CA ASN A 76 1.92 -3.24 7.47
C ASN A 76 1.43 -3.05 8.92
N MET A 77 0.39 -3.81 9.33
CA MET A 77 -0.13 -3.79 10.70
C MET A 77 0.93 -4.21 11.73
N ALA A 78 1.68 -5.28 11.46
CA ALA A 78 2.72 -5.78 12.36
C ALA A 78 3.88 -4.78 12.54
N MET A 79 4.18 -4.02 11.50
CA MET A 79 5.19 -2.95 11.52
C MET A 79 4.64 -1.60 12.00
N ASN A 80 3.35 -1.53 12.36
CA ASN A 80 2.64 -0.29 12.66
C ASN A 80 2.79 0.76 11.54
N PHE A 81 2.95 0.30 10.30
CA PHE A 81 3.06 1.13 9.11
C PHE A 81 1.67 1.42 8.55
N ASN A 82 1.38 2.71 8.37
CA ASN A 82 0.18 3.15 7.69
C ASN A 82 0.56 4.01 6.47
N PRO A 83 0.43 3.49 5.23
CA PRO A 83 0.73 4.25 4.02
C PRO A 83 -0.02 5.58 3.94
N LEU A 84 -1.28 5.63 4.41
CA LEU A 84 -2.04 6.88 4.43
C LEU A 84 -1.41 7.96 5.31
N HIS A 85 -0.78 7.58 6.42
CA HIS A 85 -0.10 8.51 7.30
C HIS A 85 1.16 9.07 6.63
N CYS A 86 1.94 8.22 5.94
CA CYS A 86 3.10 8.66 5.17
C CYS A 86 2.69 9.57 4.01
N ALA A 87 1.59 9.26 3.30
CA ALA A 87 1.03 10.15 2.30
C ALA A 87 0.72 11.53 2.90
N TRP A 88 0.03 11.58 4.05
CA TRP A 88 -0.23 12.85 4.72
C TRP A 88 1.07 13.59 5.08
N ALA A 89 2.09 12.89 5.58
CA ALA A 89 3.37 13.51 5.94
C ALA A 89 4.09 14.13 4.73
N CYS A 90 3.96 13.56 3.53
CA CYS A 90 4.46 14.16 2.28
C CYS A 90 3.83 15.53 1.96
N LEU A 91 2.65 15.83 2.52
CA LEU A 91 2.02 17.14 2.35
C LEU A 91 2.71 18.24 3.14
N ILE A 92 3.52 17.89 4.16
CA ILE A 92 4.17 18.87 5.00
C ILE A 92 5.30 19.53 4.20
N ALA A 93 5.22 20.85 4.05
CA ALA A 93 6.27 21.68 3.48
C ALA A 93 7.33 21.99 4.53
N THR A 94 6.90 22.45 5.71
CA THR A 94 7.77 22.81 6.83
C THR A 94 7.16 22.44 8.17
N ILE A 95 8.04 22.24 9.16
CA ILE A 95 7.72 22.08 10.57
C ILE A 95 8.49 23.17 11.32
N ASP A 96 7.79 24.06 12.00
CA ASP A 96 8.37 25.22 12.68
C ASP A 96 9.26 26.07 11.76
N SER A 97 8.87 26.19 10.49
CA SER A 97 9.58 26.88 9.40
C SER A 97 10.80 26.14 8.81
N GLU A 98 11.14 24.96 9.31
CA GLU A 98 12.20 24.12 8.75
C GLU A 98 11.63 23.13 7.72
N PRO A 99 12.21 23.03 6.51
CA PRO A 99 11.73 22.11 5.48
C PRO A 99 11.98 20.65 5.85
N LEU A 100 11.21 19.74 5.25
CA LEU A 100 11.44 18.31 5.39
C LEU A 100 12.81 17.91 4.82
N LYS A 101 13.48 17.01 5.53
CA LYS A 101 14.82 16.52 5.14
C LYS A 101 14.76 15.40 4.12
N SER A 102 13.70 14.60 4.15
CA SER A 102 13.54 13.38 3.35
C SER A 102 12.07 13.04 3.17
N TYR A 103 11.79 12.08 2.28
CA TYR A 103 10.50 11.41 2.10
C TYR A 103 10.61 9.88 2.27
N ASP A 104 11.72 9.42 2.84
CA ASP A 104 11.88 8.01 3.21
C ASP A 104 10.89 7.57 4.30
N HIS A 105 10.64 6.27 4.35
CA HIS A 105 9.64 5.69 5.22
C HIS A 105 9.89 6.01 6.71
N ASP A 106 11.12 5.77 7.18
CA ASP A 106 11.49 5.92 8.59
C ASP A 106 11.33 7.38 9.06
N TYR A 107 11.79 8.33 8.26
CA TYR A 107 11.66 9.76 8.56
C TYR A 107 10.20 10.21 8.55
N LEU A 108 9.40 9.80 7.57
CA LEU A 108 7.98 10.17 7.52
C LEU A 108 7.20 9.58 8.70
N MET A 109 7.52 8.37 9.13
CA MET A 109 6.94 7.77 10.33
C MET A 109 7.33 8.54 11.60
N GLU A 110 8.60 8.94 11.73
CA GLU A 110 9.05 9.81 12.84
C GLU A 110 8.26 11.12 12.88
N ILE A 111 8.05 11.76 11.72
CA ILE A 111 7.28 13.00 11.63
C ILE A 111 5.83 12.79 12.06
N VAL A 112 5.18 11.71 11.61
CA VAL A 112 3.81 11.38 12.00
C VAL A 112 3.72 11.14 13.50
N GLU A 113 4.65 10.39 14.08
CA GLU A 113 4.69 10.12 15.52
C GLU A 113 4.88 11.41 16.32
N ARG A 114 5.82 12.26 15.91
CA ARG A 114 6.06 13.58 16.51
C ARG A 114 4.81 14.46 16.46
N CYS A 115 4.12 14.51 15.31
CA CYS A 115 2.88 15.28 15.19
C CYS A 115 1.76 14.68 16.06
N SER A 116 1.66 13.36 16.13
CA SER A 116 0.68 12.65 16.98
C SER A 116 0.89 12.94 18.46
N ALA A 117 2.14 12.93 18.92
CA ALA A 117 2.51 13.32 20.27
C ALA A 117 2.18 14.79 20.58
N ASP A 118 2.20 15.67 19.57
CA ASP A 118 1.84 17.09 19.69
C ASP A 118 0.36 17.40 19.41
N GLY A 119 -0.50 16.37 19.28
CA GLY A 119 -1.95 16.55 19.18
C GLY A 119 -2.54 16.43 17.78
N LEU A 120 -1.81 15.88 16.81
CA LEU A 120 -2.41 15.46 15.54
C LEU A 120 -3.49 14.41 15.81
N THR A 121 -4.69 14.66 15.28
CA THR A 121 -5.82 13.73 15.36
C THR A 121 -6.15 13.19 13.97
N ALA A 122 -6.82 12.04 13.92
CA ALA A 122 -7.33 11.48 12.67
C ALA A 122 -8.25 12.46 11.91
N ALA A 123 -8.98 13.33 12.62
CA ALA A 123 -9.81 14.35 12.00
C ALA A 123 -8.98 15.38 11.21
N ILE A 124 -7.90 15.91 11.82
CA ILE A 124 -7.00 16.87 11.18
C ILE A 124 -6.30 16.22 9.96
N LEU A 125 -5.83 14.99 10.13
CA LEU A 125 -5.17 14.23 9.06
C LEU A 125 -6.12 14.04 7.86
N ASN A 126 -7.34 13.55 8.12
CA ASN A 126 -8.32 13.30 7.06
C ASN A 126 -8.79 14.59 6.37
N GLU A 127 -9.03 15.67 7.12
CA GLU A 127 -9.38 16.97 6.53
C GLU A 127 -8.29 17.47 5.58
N SER A 128 -7.02 17.36 6.00
CA SER A 128 -5.87 17.79 5.19
C SER A 128 -5.75 17.00 3.89
N LEU A 129 -5.97 15.69 3.93
CA LEU A 129 -5.96 14.83 2.74
C LEU A 129 -7.12 15.16 1.78
N GLU A 130 -8.32 15.42 2.32
CA GLU A 130 -9.49 15.75 1.50
C GLU A 130 -9.35 17.11 0.79
N ASP A 131 -8.71 18.09 1.43
CA ASP A 131 -8.43 19.39 0.82
C ASP A 131 -7.55 19.26 -0.43
N VAL A 132 -6.53 18.40 -0.39
CA VAL A 132 -5.64 18.17 -1.54
C VAL A 132 -6.36 17.43 -2.67
N LYS A 133 -7.18 16.42 -2.34
CA LYS A 133 -7.97 15.67 -3.35
C LYS A 133 -9.01 16.52 -4.07
N LYS A 134 -9.70 17.42 -3.35
CA LYS A 134 -10.69 18.32 -3.97
C LYS A 134 -10.06 19.25 -4.98
N ASN A 135 -8.83 19.70 -4.70
CA ASN A 135 -8.11 20.61 -5.57
C ASN A 135 -7.42 19.89 -6.75
N SER A 136 -7.07 18.60 -6.62
CA SER A 136 -6.51 17.83 -7.75
C SER A 136 -7.56 17.45 -8.81
N ASN A 137 -8.82 17.26 -8.41
CA ASN A 137 -9.94 16.98 -9.32
C ASN A 137 -10.28 18.13 -10.28
N GLN A 138 -9.75 19.34 -10.07
CA GLN A 138 -9.86 20.45 -11.03
C GLN A 138 -8.73 20.47 -12.07
N SER A 139 -7.65 19.72 -11.87
CA SER A 139 -6.44 19.73 -12.72
C SER A 139 -6.13 18.40 -13.42
N SER A 140 -6.90 17.34 -13.18
CA SER A 140 -6.55 15.99 -13.64
C SER A 140 -7.19 15.62 -14.98
N SER A 141 -6.64 16.16 -16.07
CA SER A 141 -6.78 15.58 -17.41
C SER A 141 -5.42 15.59 -18.11
N THR A 142 -4.39 14.96 -17.53
CA THR A 142 -3.22 14.51 -18.30
C THR A 142 -2.31 13.59 -17.51
N SER A 143 -2.09 12.41 -18.11
CA SER A 143 -0.89 11.57 -18.06
C SER A 143 -0.39 11.03 -16.70
N PHE A 144 -0.89 9.87 -16.29
CA PHE A 144 -0.10 8.91 -15.50
C PHE A 144 0.05 7.52 -16.16
N LEU A 145 -0.56 7.31 -17.34
CA LEU A 145 -0.40 6.06 -18.10
C LEU A 145 0.46 6.29 -19.33
N SER A 146 1.76 6.50 -19.15
CA SER A 146 2.71 6.34 -20.25
C SER A 146 4.15 6.09 -19.78
N THR A 147 4.38 5.17 -18.84
CA THR A 147 5.66 4.43 -18.68
C THR A 147 5.57 3.42 -17.54
N GLU A 148 4.72 2.40 -17.73
CA GLU A 148 4.80 1.15 -16.94
C GLU A 148 6.12 0.40 -17.20
N SER A 149 6.93 0.86 -18.17
CA SER A 149 8.20 0.27 -18.59
C SER A 149 9.47 0.84 -17.93
N GLU A 150 9.41 1.90 -17.11
CA GLU A 150 10.62 2.51 -16.52
C GLU A 150 10.87 2.14 -15.05
N TRP A 151 9.88 1.54 -14.36
CA TRP A 151 10.02 1.16 -12.93
C TRP A 151 10.66 -0.23 -12.71
N ILE A 152 10.92 -0.99 -13.77
CA ILE A 152 11.43 -2.37 -13.68
C ILE A 152 12.96 -2.43 -13.50
N ASP A 153 13.70 -1.37 -13.81
CA ASP A 153 15.16 -1.45 -13.94
C ASP A 153 15.99 -1.16 -12.66
N ASN A 154 15.36 -0.88 -11.50
CA ASN A 154 16.13 -0.71 -10.27
C ASN A 154 15.40 -1.14 -8.98
N PRO A 155 15.17 -2.44 -8.77
CA PRO A 155 14.71 -2.93 -7.47
C PRO A 155 15.82 -2.76 -6.42
N SER A 156 15.48 -2.10 -5.30
CA SER A 156 16.32 -2.05 -4.10
C SER A 156 16.78 -3.47 -3.72
N PRO A 157 18.05 -3.70 -3.35
CA PRO A 157 18.64 -5.04 -3.24
C PRO A 157 18.04 -5.96 -2.15
N GLU A 158 17.17 -5.46 -1.28
CA GLU A 158 16.82 -6.14 -0.03
C GLU A 158 15.50 -6.94 -0.06
N TRP A 159 14.74 -6.92 -1.16
CA TRP A 159 13.45 -7.62 -1.27
C TRP A 159 13.44 -8.83 -2.22
N ASN A 160 14.61 -9.39 -2.55
CA ASN A 160 14.72 -10.59 -3.39
C ASN A 160 14.73 -11.90 -2.58
N GLU A 161 13.82 -12.08 -1.62
CA GLU A 161 13.35 -13.45 -1.33
C GLU A 161 12.28 -13.81 -2.38
N ASP A 162 12.83 -14.10 -3.56
CA ASP A 162 12.26 -14.59 -4.82
C ASP A 162 10.78 -15.00 -4.75
N VAL A 163 9.92 -14.25 -5.45
CA VAL A 163 8.50 -14.58 -5.72
C VAL A 163 8.37 -16.02 -6.25
N ASN A 164 9.37 -16.53 -6.98
CA ASN A 164 9.39 -17.92 -7.43
C ASN A 164 9.57 -18.93 -6.27
N THR A 165 10.24 -18.54 -5.19
CA THR A 165 10.36 -19.33 -3.96
C THR A 165 9.05 -19.36 -3.20
N LEU A 166 8.29 -18.25 -3.16
CA LEU A 166 6.93 -18.22 -2.59
C LEU A 166 5.94 -19.05 -3.42
N LEU A 167 5.96 -18.92 -4.75
CA LEU A 167 5.13 -19.73 -5.65
C LEU A 167 5.45 -21.23 -5.58
N ARG A 168 6.72 -21.59 -5.36
CA ARG A 168 7.13 -23.00 -5.11
C ARG A 168 6.60 -23.55 -3.79
N ARG A 169 6.46 -22.74 -2.74
CA ARG A 169 5.88 -23.17 -1.44
C ARG A 169 4.38 -23.43 -1.54
N VAL A 170 3.66 -22.65 -2.35
CA VAL A 170 2.21 -22.82 -2.59
C VAL A 170 1.90 -24.03 -3.48
N ASN A 171 2.79 -24.37 -4.43
CA ASN A 171 2.57 -25.47 -5.39
C ASN A 171 2.75 -26.91 -4.84
N VAL A 172 2.96 -27.10 -3.53
CA VAL A 172 3.26 -28.43 -2.95
C VAL A 172 2.02 -29.23 -2.54
N SER A 173 0.79 -28.71 -2.65
CA SER A 173 -0.39 -29.45 -2.13
C SER A 173 -1.66 -29.43 -2.98
N LEU A 174 -1.57 -29.43 -4.32
CA LEU A 174 -2.75 -29.72 -5.16
C LEU A 174 -2.42 -30.69 -6.32
N THR A 175 -1.94 -31.88 -5.98
CA THR A 175 -2.17 -33.04 -6.87
C THR A 175 -3.36 -33.84 -6.34
N PRO A 176 -4.40 -34.09 -7.15
CA PRO A 176 -5.45 -35.01 -6.74
C PRO A 176 -4.82 -36.39 -6.56
N LYS A 177 -5.00 -37.01 -5.39
CA LYS A 177 -4.64 -38.43 -5.17
C LYS A 177 -5.36 -39.27 -6.23
N THR A 178 -4.64 -39.65 -7.28
CA THR A 178 -5.13 -40.59 -8.28
C THR A 178 -5.45 -41.91 -7.57
N LYS A 179 -6.72 -42.30 -7.57
CA LYS A 179 -7.17 -43.62 -7.13
C LYS A 179 -6.41 -44.68 -7.95
N LYS A 180 -5.44 -45.37 -7.32
CA LYS A 180 -4.83 -46.58 -7.88
C LYS A 180 -5.93 -47.58 -8.24
N ARG A 181 -6.18 -47.79 -9.53
CA ARG A 181 -6.96 -48.93 -10.03
C ARG A 181 -6.23 -50.22 -9.61
N ARG A 182 -6.87 -51.04 -8.77
CA ARG A 182 -6.42 -52.41 -8.47
C ARG A 182 -6.44 -53.24 -9.77
N PRO A 183 -5.42 -54.07 -10.05
CA PRO A 183 -5.50 -55.01 -11.17
C PRO A 183 -6.53 -56.11 -10.85
N LYS A 184 -7.42 -56.39 -11.80
CA LYS A 184 -8.30 -57.57 -11.77
C LYS A 184 -7.40 -58.82 -11.82
N LYS A 185 -7.38 -59.60 -10.74
CA LYS A 185 -6.91 -60.99 -10.79
C LYS A 185 -7.84 -61.77 -11.72
N GLY A 186 -7.35 -62.12 -12.92
CA GLY A 186 -7.97 -63.09 -13.79
C GLY A 186 -8.03 -64.45 -13.09
N ARG A 187 -9.22 -65.05 -13.11
CA ARG A 187 -9.49 -66.41 -12.64
C ARG A 187 -8.86 -67.43 -13.59
N ARG A 188 -8.45 -68.54 -12.97
CA ARG A 188 -8.05 -69.83 -13.54
C ARG A 188 -8.90 -70.27 -14.73
N SER A 189 -8.24 -70.92 -15.69
CA SER A 189 -8.67 -72.16 -16.35
C SER A 189 -7.43 -73.00 -16.59
#